data_AF-A0A2V2XMS7-F1
#
_entry.id   AF-A0A2V2XMS7-F1
#
_cell.length_a   1.000
_cell.length_b   1.000
_cell.length_c   1.000
_cell.angle_alpha   90.00
_cell.angle_beta   90.00
_cell.angle_gamma   90.00
#
_symmetry.space_group_name_H-M   'P 1'
#
loop_
_entity.id
_entity.type
_entity.pdbx_description
1 polymer ?
#
loop_
_entity_poly.entity_id
_entity_poly.type
_entity_poly.pdbx_seq_one_letter_code
_entity_poly.pdbx_strand_id
1 'polypeptide(L)'
;MLDIQIGKYAIFVDKVEAVRRRIDLLAQWPASPLLVEYKDARLLPRHLIIRAESPIEVPLEPLQHPINEEEARWVVRGVLRALYALHSRRLVHGHLRLEVLRMHHPSRRIVLTQHVLPIDLFTPSSDVGREVWRGCAPEIKRNSVFSYSADIWALGAIFLQLLAPAGKVLETEDLLAVDVLSPDVNSLSPSAVSFVVQCLQEEAGGRPTIAELLMHPFLIDKDDEFDSYESEEESTDE
;
A
#
# COMPACT_ATOMS: atom_id res chain seq x y z
N MET A 1 -10.94 -15.03 -7.65
CA MET A 1 -9.66 -15.57 -7.15
C MET A 1 -8.54 -14.74 -7.77
N LEU A 2 -7.67 -14.17 -6.94
CA LEU A 2 -6.54 -13.35 -7.36
C LEU A 2 -5.27 -14.17 -7.16
N ASP A 3 -4.72 -14.71 -8.24
CA ASP A 3 -3.49 -15.51 -8.17
C ASP A 3 -2.28 -14.58 -8.38
N ILE A 4 -1.42 -14.47 -7.37
CA ILE A 4 -0.14 -13.76 -7.49
C ILE A 4 0.87 -14.77 -8.05
N GLN A 5 1.45 -14.45 -9.20
CA GLN A 5 2.42 -15.30 -9.88
C GLN A 5 3.82 -14.69 -9.82
N ILE A 6 4.73 -15.37 -9.15
CA ILE A 6 6.13 -14.94 -9.03
C ILE A 6 7.04 -15.94 -9.74
N GLY A 7 7.89 -15.47 -10.65
CA GLY A 7 8.88 -16.31 -11.34
C GLY A 7 9.96 -16.82 -10.38
N LYS A 8 10.34 -18.10 -10.48
CA LYS A 8 11.35 -18.70 -9.58
C LYS A 8 12.71 -18.01 -9.62
N TYR A 9 13.12 -17.50 -10.77
CA TYR A 9 14.39 -16.76 -10.92
C TYR A 9 14.38 -15.42 -10.17
N ALA A 10 13.20 -14.93 -9.81
CA ALA A 10 13.02 -13.68 -9.09
C ALA A 10 12.93 -13.88 -7.57
N ILE A 11 12.96 -15.11 -7.05
CA ILE A 11 12.80 -15.37 -5.61
C ILE A 11 13.89 -16.24 -4.99
N PHE A 12 14.10 -16.05 -3.69
CA PHE A 12 14.89 -16.93 -2.84
C PHE A 12 14.09 -18.19 -2.48
N VAL A 13 14.60 -19.35 -2.87
CA VAL A 13 13.87 -20.63 -2.75
C VAL A 13 13.65 -21.03 -1.29
N ASP A 14 14.59 -20.74 -0.40
CA ASP A 14 14.55 -21.01 1.04
C ASP A 14 13.50 -20.17 1.80
N LYS A 15 12.93 -19.15 1.13
CA LYS A 15 11.90 -18.28 1.69
C LYS A 15 10.47 -18.74 1.38
N VAL A 16 10.29 -19.74 0.51
CA VAL A 16 8.94 -20.25 0.14
C VAL A 16 8.22 -20.84 1.36
N GLU A 17 8.92 -21.60 2.21
CA GLU A 17 8.37 -22.12 3.46
C GLU A 17 8.02 -21.00 4.44
N ALA A 18 8.77 -19.89 4.43
CA ALA A 18 8.45 -18.72 5.24
C ALA A 18 7.16 -18.04 4.76
N VAL A 19 6.93 -17.97 3.44
CA VAL A 19 5.67 -17.48 2.85
C VAL A 19 4.51 -18.35 3.32
N ARG A 20 4.62 -19.68 3.25
CA ARG A 20 3.56 -20.60 3.73
C ARG A 20 3.23 -20.40 5.20
N ARG A 21 4.25 -20.39 6.07
CA ARG A 21 4.05 -20.13 7.51
C ARG A 21 3.38 -18.78 7.77
N ARG A 22 3.70 -17.76 6.97
CA ARG A 22 3.06 -16.45 7.08
C ARG A 22 1.59 -16.52 6.69
N ILE A 23 1.25 -17.22 5.61
CA ILE A 23 -0.15 -17.43 5.21
C ILE A 23 -0.94 -18.13 6.33
N ASP A 24 -0.38 -19.17 6.94
CA ASP A 24 -1.01 -19.88 8.06
C ASP A 24 -1.25 -18.98 9.29
N LEU A 25 -0.34 -18.04 9.55
CA LEU A 25 -0.52 -17.03 10.61
C LEU A 25 -1.61 -16.01 10.25
N LEU A 26 -1.65 -15.56 9.00
CA LEU A 26 -2.65 -14.59 8.53
C LEU A 26 -4.07 -15.20 8.52
N ALA A 27 -4.18 -16.50 8.21
CA ALA A 27 -5.45 -17.22 8.22
C ALA A 27 -6.10 -17.34 9.62
N GLN A 28 -5.34 -17.11 10.69
CA GLN A 28 -5.86 -17.10 12.07
C GLN A 28 -6.54 -15.78 12.44
N TRP A 29 -6.39 -14.75 11.62
CA TRP A 29 -6.92 -13.44 11.93
C TRP A 29 -8.33 -13.25 11.37
N PRO A 30 -9.15 -12.40 12.04
CA PRO A 30 -10.44 -12.02 11.50
C PRO A 30 -10.28 -11.42 10.10
N ALA A 31 -11.18 -11.83 9.21
CA ALA A 31 -11.34 -11.28 7.88
C ALA A 31 -11.39 -9.74 7.93
N SER A 32 -10.84 -9.10 6.92
CA SER A 32 -10.86 -7.64 6.77
C SER A 32 -11.39 -7.28 5.40
N PRO A 33 -12.39 -6.40 5.27
CA PRO A 33 -12.89 -5.97 3.97
C PRO A 33 -11.86 -5.16 3.15
N LEU A 34 -10.72 -4.82 3.75
CA LEU A 34 -9.66 -4.00 3.16
C LEU A 34 -8.44 -4.83 2.72
N LEU A 35 -8.39 -6.12 3.07
CA LEU A 35 -7.26 -7.00 2.79
C LEU A 35 -7.76 -8.25 2.06
N VAL A 36 -7.03 -8.71 1.05
CA VAL A 36 -7.30 -10.05 0.49
C VAL A 36 -6.95 -11.14 1.50
N GLU A 37 -7.57 -12.30 1.39
CA GLU A 37 -7.24 -13.45 2.23
C GLU A 37 -6.35 -14.43 1.48
N TYR A 38 -5.14 -14.67 1.99
CA TYR A 38 -4.29 -15.72 1.46
C TYR A 38 -4.81 -17.09 1.85
N LYS A 39 -4.95 -17.99 0.87
CA LYS A 39 -5.46 -19.34 1.08
C LYS A 39 -4.36 -20.40 1.03
N ASP A 40 -3.40 -20.27 0.11
CA ASP A 40 -2.34 -21.25 -0.10
C ASP A 40 -1.19 -20.67 -0.94
N ALA A 41 0.00 -21.27 -0.86
CA ALA A 41 1.13 -21.01 -1.73
C ALA A 41 1.68 -22.32 -2.35
N ARG A 42 1.59 -22.41 -3.68
CA ARG A 42 1.97 -23.58 -4.48
C ARG A 42 3.21 -23.31 -5.32
N LEU A 43 4.20 -24.18 -5.17
CA LEU A 43 5.41 -24.13 -5.99
C LEU A 43 5.20 -24.98 -7.25
N LEU A 44 5.15 -24.33 -8.41
CA LEU A 44 5.15 -24.95 -9.75
C LEU A 44 6.57 -24.98 -10.33
N PRO A 45 6.85 -25.70 -11.43
CA PRO A 45 8.19 -25.80 -11.99
C PRO A 45 8.88 -24.45 -12.26
N ARG A 46 8.12 -23.44 -12.72
CA ARG A 46 8.65 -22.11 -13.07
C ARG A 46 8.19 -20.97 -12.17
N HIS A 47 7.17 -21.19 -11.33
CA HIS A 47 6.51 -20.12 -10.59
C HIS A 47 6.18 -20.54 -9.16
N LEU A 48 6.15 -19.57 -8.25
CA LEU A 48 5.40 -19.62 -7.01
C LEU A 48 4.04 -18.97 -7.27
N ILE A 49 2.96 -19.70 -6.99
CA ILE A 49 1.58 -19.19 -7.10
C ILE A 49 1.03 -19.03 -5.69
N ILE A 50 0.69 -17.80 -5.33
CA ILE A 50 0.01 -17.49 -4.06
C ILE A 50 -1.46 -17.23 -4.39
N ARG A 51 -2.33 -18.07 -3.85
CA ARG A 51 -3.77 -17.97 -4.05
C ARG A 51 -4.36 -17.03 -3.01
N ALA A 52 -5.04 -16.00 -3.48
CA ALA A 52 -5.77 -15.08 -2.64
C ALA A 52 -7.25 -15.01 -3.03
N GLU A 53 -8.10 -14.81 -2.02
CA GLU A 53 -9.51 -14.52 -2.19
C GLU A 53 -9.78 -13.04 -1.94
N SER A 54 -10.61 -12.45 -2.79
CA SER A 54 -11.05 -11.07 -2.63
C SER A 54 -12.13 -11.03 -1.55
N PRO A 55 -12.11 -10.03 -0.65
CA PRO A 55 -13.20 -9.86 0.32
C PRO A 55 -14.51 -9.40 -0.33
N ILE A 56 -14.46 -9.00 -1.61
CA ILE A 56 -15.60 -8.52 -2.40
C ILE A 56 -15.74 -9.43 -3.63
N GLU A 57 -16.96 -9.89 -3.90
CA GLU A 57 -17.25 -10.81 -5.02
C GLU A 57 -17.14 -10.15 -6.42
N VAL A 58 -17.27 -8.82 -6.46
CA VAL A 58 -17.23 -7.98 -7.67
C VAL A 58 -15.78 -7.70 -8.10
N PRO A 59 -15.50 -7.49 -9.40
CA PRO A 59 -14.17 -7.13 -9.89
C PRO A 59 -13.58 -5.92 -9.18
N LEU A 60 -12.35 -6.13 -8.71
CA LEU A 60 -11.46 -5.11 -8.17
C LEU A 60 -10.59 -4.56 -9.32
N GLU A 61 -10.70 -3.26 -9.58
CA GLU A 61 -10.00 -2.61 -10.71
C GLU A 61 -8.70 -1.94 -10.26
N PRO A 62 -7.68 -1.84 -11.13
CA PRO A 62 -6.49 -1.06 -10.86
C PRO A 62 -6.84 0.43 -10.71
N LEU A 63 -6.07 1.13 -9.88
CA LEU A 63 -6.22 2.57 -9.75
C LEU A 63 -5.82 3.27 -11.06
N GLN A 64 -6.64 4.23 -11.47
CA GLN A 64 -6.32 5.10 -12.59
C GLN A 64 -5.36 6.20 -12.13
N HIS A 65 -4.44 6.62 -13.01
CA HIS A 65 -3.58 7.77 -12.81
C HIS A 65 -3.12 8.34 -14.17
N PRO A 66 -2.88 9.66 -14.31
CA PRO A 66 -2.96 10.68 -13.26
C PRO A 66 -4.42 10.96 -12.85
N ILE A 67 -4.62 11.22 -11.56
CA ILE A 67 -5.90 11.68 -10.98
C ILE A 67 -5.70 13.05 -10.34
N ASN A 68 -6.81 13.71 -10.00
CA ASN A 68 -6.74 15.00 -9.31
C ASN A 68 -6.49 14.84 -7.80
N GLU A 69 -6.16 15.95 -7.12
CA GLU A 69 -5.86 15.96 -5.69
C GLU A 69 -7.02 15.43 -4.82
N GLU A 70 -8.27 15.70 -5.21
CA GLU A 70 -9.45 15.27 -4.47
C GLU A 70 -9.66 13.75 -4.53
N GLU A 71 -9.51 13.17 -5.73
CA GLU A 71 -9.53 11.72 -5.91
C GLU A 71 -8.35 11.06 -5.17
N ALA A 72 -7.16 11.66 -5.24
CA ALA A 72 -5.98 11.15 -4.53
C ALA A 72 -6.18 11.16 -3.00
N ARG A 73 -6.82 12.19 -2.44
CA ARG A 73 -7.19 12.26 -1.02
C ARG A 73 -8.04 11.06 -0.60
N TRP A 74 -9.05 10.73 -1.39
CA TRP A 74 -9.93 9.58 -1.14
C TRP A 74 -9.15 8.25 -1.15
N VAL A 75 -8.29 8.06 -2.15
CA VAL A 75 -7.45 6.86 -2.24
C VAL A 75 -6.54 6.75 -1.04
N VAL A 76 -5.82 7.82 -0.67
CA VAL A 76 -4.92 7.85 0.49
C VAL A 76 -5.66 7.52 1.79
N ARG A 77 -6.88 8.04 1.98
CA ARG A 77 -7.72 7.71 3.15
C ARG A 77 -8.04 6.21 3.21
N GLY A 78 -8.40 5.62 2.07
CA GLY A 78 -8.62 4.17 1.97
C GLY A 78 -7.37 3.33 2.26
N VAL A 79 -6.21 3.76 1.75
CA VAL A 79 -4.91 3.11 2.03
C VAL A 79 -4.57 3.20 3.52
N LEU A 80 -4.79 4.34 4.18
CA LEU A 80 -4.57 4.50 5.61
C LEU A 80 -5.45 3.55 6.45
N ARG A 81 -6.73 3.39 6.09
CA ARG A 81 -7.61 2.39 6.73
C ARG A 81 -7.06 0.97 6.58
N ALA A 82 -6.55 0.63 5.39
CA ALA A 82 -5.97 -0.69 5.14
C ALA A 82 -4.64 -0.90 5.90
N LEU A 83 -3.79 0.12 5.97
CA LEU A 83 -2.56 0.10 6.77
C LEU A 83 -2.86 0.00 8.26
N TYR A 84 -3.89 0.69 8.76
CA TYR A 84 -4.34 0.57 10.15
C TYR A 84 -4.74 -0.87 10.47
N ALA A 85 -5.46 -1.54 9.56
CA ALA A 85 -5.80 -2.94 9.70
C ALA A 85 -4.56 -3.85 9.80
N LEU A 86 -3.47 -3.55 9.08
CA LEU A 86 -2.20 -4.30 9.20
C LEU A 86 -1.44 -3.96 10.50
N HIS A 87 -1.29 -2.68 10.81
CA HIS A 87 -0.48 -2.19 11.93
C HIS A 87 -1.10 -2.55 13.28
N SER A 88 -2.43 -2.57 13.40
CA SER A 88 -3.15 -3.08 14.58
C SER A 88 -2.86 -4.56 14.87
N ARG A 89 -2.49 -5.32 13.84
CA ARG A 89 -2.06 -6.72 13.92
C ARG A 89 -0.53 -6.86 14.00
N ARG A 90 0.17 -5.74 14.28
CA ARG A 90 1.63 -5.60 14.36
C ARG A 90 2.38 -5.96 13.08
N LEU A 91 1.74 -5.82 11.92
CA LEU A 91 2.40 -6.04 10.63
C LEU A 91 2.78 -4.74 9.96
N VAL A 92 4.00 -4.75 9.44
CA VAL A 92 4.47 -3.78 8.45
C VAL A 92 4.18 -4.38 7.08
N HIS A 93 3.63 -3.60 6.16
CA HIS A 93 3.47 -4.04 4.79
C HIS A 93 4.84 -4.18 4.12
N GLY A 94 5.70 -3.17 4.27
CA GLY A 94 7.11 -3.16 3.86
C GLY A 94 7.35 -3.12 2.35
N HIS A 95 6.29 -3.10 1.55
CA HIS A 95 6.33 -3.10 0.08
C HIS A 95 5.05 -2.51 -0.52
N LEU A 96 4.53 -1.47 0.12
CA LEU A 96 3.30 -0.82 -0.31
C LEU A 96 3.59 0.00 -1.58
N ARG A 97 2.84 -0.24 -2.66
CA ARG A 97 2.96 0.47 -3.94
C ARG A 97 1.63 0.56 -4.66
N LEU A 98 1.55 1.35 -5.73
CA LEU A 98 0.31 1.55 -6.47
C LEU A 98 -0.23 0.25 -7.07
N GLU A 99 0.64 -0.68 -7.50
CA GLU A 99 0.22 -1.90 -8.20
C GLU A 99 -0.51 -2.90 -7.30
N VAL A 100 -0.26 -2.83 -5.99
CA VAL A 100 -0.88 -3.73 -5.00
C VAL A 100 -2.25 -3.22 -4.53
N LEU A 101 -2.60 -1.98 -4.88
CA LEU A 101 -3.89 -1.38 -4.60
C LEU A 101 -4.90 -1.75 -5.69
N ARG A 102 -6.11 -2.09 -5.25
CA ARG A 102 -7.28 -2.15 -6.13
C ARG A 102 -8.43 -1.39 -5.53
N MET A 103 -9.31 -0.91 -6.39
CA MET A 103 -10.52 -0.21 -5.99
C MET A 103 -11.76 -0.99 -6.41
N HIS A 104 -12.70 -1.07 -5.49
CA HIS A 104 -14.07 -1.43 -5.81
C HIS A 104 -14.84 -0.13 -6.12
N HIS A 105 -15.10 0.15 -7.39
CA HIS A 105 -15.74 1.40 -7.84
C HIS A 105 -17.10 1.68 -7.18
N PRO A 106 -18.04 0.72 -7.07
CA PRO A 106 -19.35 0.97 -6.49
C PRO A 106 -19.31 1.48 -5.04
N SER A 107 -18.44 0.89 -4.21
CA SER A 107 -18.32 1.27 -2.80
C SER A 107 -17.13 2.21 -2.52
N ARG A 108 -16.41 2.65 -3.56
CA ARG A 108 -15.15 3.41 -3.49
C ARG A 108 -14.15 2.87 -2.46
N ARG A 109 -14.10 1.55 -2.29
CA ARG A 109 -13.29 0.91 -1.25
C ARG A 109 -11.94 0.49 -1.83
N ILE A 110 -10.86 0.83 -1.14
CA ILE A 110 -9.51 0.39 -1.46
C ILE A 110 -9.25 -0.95 -0.79
N VAL A 111 -8.73 -1.91 -1.56
CA VAL A 111 -8.36 -3.25 -1.12
C VAL A 111 -6.89 -3.50 -1.42
N LEU A 112 -6.14 -3.95 -0.42
CA LEU A 112 -4.76 -4.40 -0.58
C LEU A 112 -4.74 -5.84 -1.09
N THR A 113 -4.25 -6.00 -2.33
CA THR A 113 -4.18 -7.32 -2.99
C THR A 113 -2.88 -8.06 -2.77
N GLN A 114 -1.81 -7.37 -2.38
CA GLN A 114 -0.54 -8.00 -2.04
C GLN A 114 0.03 -7.35 -0.78
N HIS A 115 -0.25 -7.93 0.38
CA HIS A 115 0.21 -7.46 1.67
C HIS A 115 1.15 -8.50 2.30
N VAL A 116 2.16 -8.06 3.06
CA VAL A 116 2.92 -8.95 3.98
C VAL A 116 3.67 -10.10 3.27
N LEU A 117 3.93 -9.98 1.96
CA LEU A 117 4.94 -10.81 1.32
C LEU A 117 6.32 -10.24 1.66
N PRO A 118 7.26 -11.06 2.16
CA PRO A 118 8.57 -10.55 2.54
C PRO A 118 9.24 -9.89 1.33
N ILE A 119 9.66 -8.62 1.44
CA ILE A 119 10.37 -7.93 0.35
C ILE A 119 11.72 -8.63 0.05
N ASP A 120 12.32 -9.24 1.07
CA ASP A 120 13.50 -10.11 0.96
C ASP A 120 13.20 -11.47 0.32
N LEU A 121 11.96 -11.73 -0.12
CA LEU A 121 11.65 -12.86 -0.99
C LEU A 121 12.31 -12.69 -2.36
N PHE A 122 12.59 -11.46 -2.81
CA PHE A 122 13.02 -11.19 -4.19
C PHE A 122 14.54 -11.10 -4.38
N THR A 123 15.05 -11.68 -5.48
CA THR A 123 16.48 -11.68 -5.82
C THR A 123 16.94 -10.31 -6.35
N PRO A 124 17.90 -9.61 -5.71
CA PRO A 124 18.33 -8.25 -6.11
C PRO A 124 18.84 -8.12 -7.54
N SER A 125 19.41 -9.19 -8.11
CA SER A 125 19.98 -9.19 -9.47
C SER A 125 18.94 -9.38 -10.59
N SER A 126 17.71 -9.77 -10.26
CA SER A 126 16.62 -9.91 -11.23
C SER A 126 15.97 -8.55 -11.53
N ASP A 127 15.35 -8.40 -12.70
CA ASP A 127 14.63 -7.15 -13.05
C ASP A 127 13.52 -6.83 -12.04
N VAL A 128 12.76 -7.85 -11.65
CA VAL A 128 11.74 -7.77 -10.59
C VAL A 128 12.39 -7.31 -9.27
N GLY A 129 13.55 -7.87 -8.93
CA GLY A 129 14.31 -7.47 -7.74
C GLY A 129 14.67 -6.00 -7.76
N ARG A 130 15.24 -5.49 -8.85
CA ARG A 130 15.55 -4.05 -8.99
C ARG A 130 14.30 -3.17 -8.91
N GLU A 131 13.22 -3.56 -9.55
CA GLU A 131 11.94 -2.84 -9.52
C GLU A 131 11.33 -2.81 -8.12
N VAL A 132 11.51 -3.86 -7.31
CA VAL A 132 11.04 -3.94 -5.92
C VAL A 132 11.66 -2.85 -5.04
N TRP A 133 12.89 -2.42 -5.31
CA TRP A 133 13.56 -1.36 -4.53
C TRP A 133 13.27 0.07 -5.01
N ARG A 134 12.55 0.25 -6.14
CA ARG A 134 12.23 1.59 -6.65
C ARG A 134 11.23 2.29 -5.76
N GLY A 135 11.51 3.54 -5.41
CA GLY A 135 10.66 4.37 -4.56
C GLY A 135 10.49 3.85 -3.12
N CYS A 136 11.23 2.81 -2.72
CA CYS A 136 11.16 2.27 -1.36
C CYS A 136 11.78 3.24 -0.35
N ALA A 137 11.44 3.07 0.93
CA ALA A 137 11.95 3.90 2.00
C ALA A 137 13.49 3.84 2.09
N PRO A 138 14.17 4.95 2.42
CA PRO A 138 15.64 5.01 2.49
C PRO A 138 16.27 3.90 3.36
N GLU A 139 15.65 3.58 4.50
CA GLU A 139 16.10 2.52 5.40
C GLU A 139 15.98 1.11 4.77
N ILE A 140 14.95 0.88 3.95
CA ILE A 140 14.78 -0.37 3.19
C ILE A 140 15.90 -0.47 2.14
N LYS A 141 16.15 0.61 1.40
CA LYS A 141 17.23 0.67 0.39
C LYS A 141 18.61 0.43 0.98
N ARG A 142 18.84 0.89 2.21
CA ARG A 142 20.08 0.66 2.98
C ARG A 142 20.14 -0.71 3.66
N ASN A 143 19.14 -1.58 3.44
CA ASN A 143 19.01 -2.88 4.11
C ASN A 143 19.09 -2.77 5.64
N SER A 144 18.52 -1.68 6.19
CA SER A 144 18.43 -1.42 7.62
C SER A 144 17.13 -1.98 8.19
N VAL A 145 17.04 -2.09 9.51
CA VAL A 145 15.78 -2.46 10.17
C VAL A 145 14.75 -1.37 9.91
N PHE A 146 13.57 -1.78 9.44
CA PHE A 146 12.45 -0.88 9.15
C PHE A 146 11.22 -1.25 9.96
N SER A 147 10.27 -0.32 10.06
CA SER A 147 9.04 -0.46 10.84
C SER A 147 7.86 0.19 10.10
N TYR A 148 6.77 0.48 10.81
CA TYR A 148 5.55 1.13 10.30
C TYR A 148 5.83 2.42 9.51
N SER A 149 6.89 3.16 9.87
CA SER A 149 7.35 4.37 9.17
C SER A 149 7.70 4.14 7.69
N ALA A 150 8.09 2.92 7.30
CA ALA A 150 8.37 2.61 5.91
C ALA A 150 7.08 2.56 5.06
N ASP A 151 5.97 2.15 5.67
CA ASP A 151 4.66 2.18 5.00
C ASP A 151 4.16 3.62 4.83
N ILE A 152 4.53 4.52 5.75
CA ILE A 152 4.21 5.95 5.67
C ILE A 152 4.98 6.62 4.51
N TRP A 153 6.26 6.28 4.35
CA TRP A 153 7.02 6.70 3.16
C TRP A 153 6.34 6.24 1.88
N ALA A 154 5.99 4.95 1.82
CA ALA A 154 5.33 4.36 0.66
C ALA A 154 3.97 5.01 0.35
N LEU A 155 3.22 5.42 1.38
CA LEU A 155 1.99 6.20 1.21
C LEU A 155 2.25 7.54 0.52
N GLY A 156 3.31 8.26 0.93
CA GLY A 156 3.74 9.51 0.27
C GLY A 156 4.15 9.28 -1.19
N ALA A 157 4.90 8.21 -1.45
CA ALA A 157 5.29 7.82 -2.81
C ALA A 157 4.07 7.50 -3.69
N ILE A 158 3.09 6.77 -3.15
CA ILE A 158 1.81 6.48 -3.84
C ILE A 158 1.06 7.77 -4.14
N PHE A 159 0.97 8.69 -3.19
CA PHE A 159 0.29 9.96 -3.39
C PHE A 159 0.88 10.75 -4.58
N LEU A 160 2.21 10.86 -4.66
CA LEU A 160 2.84 11.49 -5.83
C LEU A 160 2.63 10.69 -7.11
N GLN A 161 2.71 9.36 -7.05
CA GLN A 161 2.52 8.51 -8.22
C GLN A 161 1.10 8.61 -8.81
N LEU A 162 0.08 8.80 -7.97
CA LEU A 162 -1.31 9.02 -8.38
C LEU A 162 -1.49 10.34 -9.15
N LEU A 163 -0.70 11.36 -8.82
CA LEU A 163 -0.76 12.68 -9.44
C LEU A 163 0.17 12.78 -10.66
N ALA A 164 1.20 11.94 -10.71
CA ALA A 164 2.21 11.95 -11.74
C ALA A 164 1.66 11.52 -13.11
N PRO A 165 2.16 12.10 -14.22
CA PRO A 165 1.83 11.66 -15.57
C PRO A 165 2.05 10.15 -15.76
N ALA A 166 1.22 9.53 -16.59
CA ALA A 166 1.32 8.11 -16.89
C ALA A 166 2.73 7.73 -17.37
N GLY A 167 3.31 6.69 -16.79
CA GLY A 167 4.65 6.21 -17.10
C GLY A 167 5.80 6.95 -16.40
N LYS A 168 5.54 8.02 -15.63
CA LYS A 168 6.57 8.61 -14.76
C LYS A 168 6.90 7.62 -13.64
N VAL A 169 8.19 7.31 -13.50
CA VAL A 169 8.75 6.48 -12.43
C VAL A 169 9.39 7.39 -11.40
N LEU A 170 9.09 7.17 -10.12
CA LEU A 170 9.68 7.90 -9.00
C LEU A 170 10.70 7.01 -8.29
N GLU A 171 11.98 7.36 -8.36
CA GLU A 171 13.03 6.66 -7.61
C GLU A 171 13.12 7.19 -6.16
N THR A 172 13.76 6.43 -5.27
CA THR A 172 13.94 6.85 -3.86
C THR A 172 14.66 8.20 -3.77
N GLU A 173 15.65 8.45 -4.64
CA GLU A 173 16.38 9.73 -4.71
C GLU A 173 15.49 10.89 -5.12
N ASP A 174 14.56 10.68 -6.07
CA ASP A 174 13.62 11.72 -6.51
C ASP A 174 12.69 12.09 -5.35
N LEU A 175 12.18 11.09 -4.63
CA LEU A 175 11.31 11.27 -3.48
C LEU A 175 12.00 11.96 -2.30
N LEU A 176 13.28 11.66 -2.06
CA LEU A 176 14.09 12.33 -1.04
C LEU A 176 14.31 13.82 -1.32
N ALA A 177 14.32 14.20 -2.61
CA ALA A 177 14.51 15.58 -3.02
C ALA A 177 13.22 16.41 -2.99
N VAL A 178 12.06 15.80 -2.70
CA VAL A 178 10.77 16.49 -2.68
C VAL A 178 10.71 17.48 -1.51
N ASP A 179 10.48 18.73 -1.85
CA ASP A 179 10.25 19.84 -0.94
C ASP A 179 9.05 20.70 -1.36
N VAL A 180 8.75 21.74 -0.58
CA VAL A 180 7.62 22.66 -0.84
C VAL A 180 7.73 23.44 -2.16
N LEU A 181 8.90 23.48 -2.79
CA LEU A 181 9.14 24.20 -4.05
C LEU A 181 9.23 23.26 -5.26
N SER A 182 9.15 21.95 -5.02
CA SER A 182 9.36 20.95 -6.06
C SER A 182 8.27 21.02 -7.13
N PRO A 183 8.62 20.92 -8.43
CA PRO A 183 7.64 20.99 -9.53
C PRO A 183 6.51 19.97 -9.43
N ASP A 184 6.78 18.84 -8.79
CA ASP A 184 5.81 17.75 -8.59
C ASP A 184 4.72 18.07 -7.57
N VAL A 185 4.92 19.09 -6.73
CA VAL A 185 3.97 19.46 -5.66
C VAL A 185 3.54 20.93 -5.71
N ASN A 186 4.18 21.77 -6.53
CA ASN A 186 3.93 23.22 -6.56
C ASN A 186 2.50 23.63 -6.99
N SER A 187 1.77 22.71 -7.62
CA SER A 187 0.40 22.90 -8.07
C SER A 187 -0.64 22.39 -7.08
N LEU A 188 -0.20 21.74 -5.99
CA LEU A 188 -1.04 21.16 -4.96
C LEU A 188 -1.43 22.20 -3.90
N SER A 189 -2.49 21.91 -3.15
CA SER A 189 -2.88 22.71 -2.01
C SER A 189 -1.81 22.69 -0.91
N PRO A 190 -1.70 23.74 -0.06
CA PRO A 190 -0.72 23.77 1.03
C PRO A 190 -0.84 22.57 1.98
N SER A 191 -2.05 22.07 2.21
CA SER A 191 -2.27 20.88 3.05
C SER A 191 -1.79 19.60 2.36
N ALA A 192 -2.00 19.45 1.06
CA ALA A 192 -1.47 18.32 0.28
C ALA A 192 0.07 18.31 0.25
N VAL A 193 0.69 19.48 0.05
CA VAL A 193 2.15 19.63 0.11
C VAL A 193 2.67 19.27 1.51
N SER A 194 2.04 19.79 2.57
CA SER A 194 2.39 19.46 3.96
C SER A 194 2.30 17.95 4.23
N PHE A 195 1.23 17.31 3.77
CA PHE A 195 1.01 15.87 3.93
C PHE A 195 2.15 15.05 3.31
N VAL A 196 2.48 15.32 2.04
CA VAL A 196 3.46 14.51 1.32
C VAL A 196 4.89 14.74 1.82
N VAL A 197 5.25 15.98 2.13
CA VAL A 197 6.57 16.31 2.70
C VAL A 197 6.78 15.65 4.06
N GLN A 198 5.75 15.59 4.91
CA GLN A 198 5.83 14.86 6.18
C GLN A 198 5.97 13.34 5.99
N CYS A 199 5.33 12.77 4.96
CA CYS A 199 5.48 11.34 4.66
C CYS A 199 6.88 11.00 4.12
N LEU A 200 7.47 11.87 3.30
CA LEU A 200 8.74 11.66 2.61
C LEU A 200 9.97 12.18 3.39
N GLN A 201 9.94 12.11 4.72
CA GLN A 201 11.12 12.42 5.53
C GLN A 201 12.18 11.31 5.41
N GLU A 202 13.44 11.69 5.21
CA GLU A 202 14.55 10.74 5.15
C GLU A 202 14.65 9.93 6.45
N GLU A 203 14.60 10.62 7.59
CA GLU A 203 14.63 10.00 8.90
C GLU A 203 13.29 9.33 9.21
N ALA A 204 13.33 8.02 9.46
CA ALA A 204 12.13 7.21 9.71
C ALA A 204 11.32 7.71 10.92
N GLY A 205 12.01 8.18 11.97
CA GLY A 205 11.38 8.75 13.16
C GLY A 205 10.75 10.13 12.97
N GLY A 206 11.03 10.82 11.85
CA GLY A 206 10.42 12.10 11.50
C GLY A 206 9.09 11.98 10.77
N ARG A 207 8.69 10.76 10.37
CA ARG A 207 7.44 10.51 9.63
C ARG A 207 6.26 10.38 10.61
N PRO A 208 5.08 10.92 10.28
CA PRO A 208 3.90 10.85 11.13
C PRO A 208 3.36 9.42 11.23
N THR A 209 2.68 9.13 12.33
CA THR A 209 1.90 7.92 12.52
C THR A 209 0.60 7.95 11.72
N ILE A 210 -0.04 6.79 11.53
CA ILE A 210 -1.37 6.71 10.91
C ILE A 210 -2.39 7.59 11.64
N ALA A 211 -2.36 7.60 12.98
CA ALA A 211 -3.28 8.41 13.79
C ALA A 211 -3.08 9.91 13.54
N GLU A 212 -1.83 10.37 13.47
CA GLU A 212 -1.52 11.77 13.14
C GLU A 212 -1.93 12.13 11.72
N LEU A 213 -1.73 11.23 10.76
CA LEU A 213 -2.16 11.44 9.38
C LEU A 213 -3.68 11.51 9.25
N LEU A 214 -4.43 10.65 9.92
CA LEU A 214 -5.90 10.69 9.89
C LEU A 214 -6.47 12.02 10.43
N MET A 215 -5.72 12.72 11.28
CA MET A 215 -6.07 14.05 11.80
C MET A 215 -5.43 15.20 11.01
N HIS A 216 -4.65 14.91 9.96
CA HIS A 216 -3.95 15.91 9.19
C HIS A 216 -4.94 16.74 8.34
N PRO A 217 -4.78 18.08 8.23
CA PRO A 217 -5.69 18.96 7.47
C PRO A 217 -6.04 18.47 6.07
N PHE A 218 -5.06 17.89 5.36
CA PHE A 218 -5.28 17.31 4.04
C PHE A 218 -6.40 16.24 4.00
N LEU A 219 -6.58 15.48 5.08
CA LEU A 219 -7.53 14.37 5.16
C LEU A 219 -8.80 14.71 5.92
N ILE A 220 -8.86 15.82 6.65
CA ILE A 220 -10.07 16.26 7.39
C ILE A 220 -10.79 17.44 6.72
N ASP A 221 -10.10 18.23 5.89
CA ASP A 221 -10.74 19.34 5.18
C ASP A 221 -11.55 18.83 3.98
N LYS A 222 -12.86 19.15 4.03
CA LYS A 222 -13.97 18.89 3.08
C LYS A 222 -14.81 17.64 3.37
N ASP A 223 -16.00 17.92 3.90
CA ASP A 223 -17.24 17.13 3.87
C ASP A 223 -17.13 15.66 4.25
N ASP A 224 -17.05 15.41 5.56
CA ASP A 224 -17.36 14.12 6.21
C ASP A 224 -18.86 13.74 6.07
N GLU A 225 -19.42 13.74 4.86
CA GLU A 225 -20.81 13.30 4.61
C GLU A 225 -20.94 11.79 4.35
N PHE A 226 -19.84 11.02 4.35
CA PHE A 226 -19.84 9.67 3.77
C PHE A 226 -19.66 8.49 4.75
N ASP A 227 -19.52 8.73 6.06
CA ASP A 227 -19.45 7.65 7.05
C ASP A 227 -20.85 7.15 7.51
N SER A 228 -21.95 7.54 6.85
CA SER A 228 -23.33 7.15 7.24
C SER A 228 -23.85 5.82 6.68
N TYR A 229 -23.10 5.09 5.85
CA TYR A 229 -23.59 3.87 5.20
C TYR A 229 -23.19 2.55 5.87
N GLU A 230 -22.38 2.56 6.94
CA GLU A 230 -22.02 1.31 7.65
C GLU A 230 -22.91 1.01 8.88
N SER A 231 -23.95 1.81 9.15
CA SER A 231 -24.87 1.59 10.29
C SER A 231 -26.25 1.03 9.95
N GLU A 232 -26.61 0.85 8.66
CA GLU A 232 -27.98 0.43 8.29
C GLU A 232 -28.16 -1.07 8.01
N GLU A 233 -27.11 -1.90 8.03
CA GLU A 233 -27.25 -3.35 7.78
C GLU A 233 -27.37 -4.23 9.05
N GLU A 234 -27.36 -3.65 10.26
CA GLU A 234 -27.50 -4.41 11.52
C GLU A 234 -28.87 -4.28 12.23
N SER A 235 -29.89 -3.66 11.61
CA SER A 235 -31.17 -3.40 12.30
C SER A 235 -32.45 -3.78 11.55
N THR A 236 -32.46 -4.90 10.84
CA THR A 236 -33.73 -5.55 10.44
C THR A 236 -33.70 -7.02 10.77
N ASP A 237 -33.88 -7.31 12.05
CA ASP A 237 -34.53 -8.53 12.55
C ASP A 237 -35.38 -8.13 13.77
N GLU A 238 -36.63 -7.71 13.52
CA GLU A 238 -37.74 -7.80 14.47
C GLU A 238 -38.98 -8.36 13.76
#